data_AF-E9N4B0-F1
#
_entry.id   AF-E9N4B0-F1
#
_cell.length_a   1.000
_cell.length_b   1.000
_cell.length_c   1.000
_cell.angle_alpha   90.00
_cell.angle_beta   90.00
_cell.angle_gamma   90.00
#
_symmetry.space_group_name_H-M   'P 1'
#
loop_
_entity.id
_entity.type
_entity.pdbx_description
1 polymer ?
#
loop_
_entity_poly.entity_id
_entity_poly.type
_entity_poly.pdbx_seq_one_letter_code
_entity_poly.pdbx_strand_id
1 'polypeptide(L)'
;STMDVLFDDFQDMRLPAQVRVSLACCLNMCGAVHCSDIAILGYHRKPPMLDHEYLDKMCEIPLAIASCPTAAIKPAKVELADGTKVNSVAVNEPRCMF
;
A
#
# COMPACT_ATOMS: atom_id res chain seq x y z
N SER A 1 -1.68 23.05 5.62
CA SER A 1 -2.24 21.78 6.15
C SER A 1 -3.71 21.69 5.75
N THR A 2 -4.36 20.53 5.73
CA THR A 2 -5.80 20.43 5.37
C THR A 2 -6.69 21.23 6.33
N MET A 3 -6.34 21.24 7.61
CA MET A 3 -7.10 21.99 8.62
C MET A 3 -6.94 23.50 8.51
N ASP A 4 -5.81 24.01 7.99
CA ASP A 4 -5.65 25.45 7.75
C ASP A 4 -6.67 25.97 6.72
N VAL A 5 -7.01 25.16 5.73
CA VAL A 5 -8.00 25.50 4.69
C VAL A 5 -9.44 25.35 5.21
N LEU A 6 -9.66 24.41 6.11
CA LEU A 6 -10.98 24.12 6.70
C LEU A 6 -11.24 24.90 8.00
N PHE A 7 -10.38 25.85 8.36
CA PHE A 7 -10.45 26.50 9.68
C PHE A 7 -11.72 27.35 9.84
N ASP A 8 -12.12 28.08 8.80
CA ASP A 8 -13.35 28.88 8.81
C ASP A 8 -14.59 27.99 9.00
N ASP A 9 -14.61 26.80 8.38
CA ASP A 9 -15.65 25.78 8.53
C ASP A 9 -15.66 25.10 9.90
N PHE A 10 -14.53 25.11 10.61
CA PHE A 10 -14.44 24.55 11.95
C PHE A 10 -14.98 25.50 13.02
N GLN A 11 -14.90 26.82 12.78
CA GLN A 11 -15.39 27.85 13.71
C GLN A 11 -16.88 28.14 13.58
N ASP A 12 -17.52 27.77 12.46
CA ASP A 12 -18.92 28.05 12.16
C ASP A 12 -19.72 26.77 11.84
N MET A 13 -21.04 26.83 11.93
CA MET A 13 -21.96 25.71 11.64
C MET A 13 -22.79 25.96 10.37
N ARG A 14 -22.14 26.39 9.27
CA ARG A 14 -22.82 26.71 8.01
C ARG A 14 -23.21 25.50 7.15
N LEU A 15 -22.65 24.32 7.44
CA LEU A 15 -22.86 23.11 6.64
C LEU A 15 -24.19 22.42 7.02
N PRO A 16 -24.86 21.73 6.06
CA PRO A 16 -26.14 21.06 6.33
C PRO A 16 -26.08 19.95 7.40
N ALA A 17 -24.90 19.37 7.60
CA ALA A 17 -24.61 18.35 8.59
C ALA A 17 -23.12 18.40 8.98
N GLN A 18 -22.76 17.70 10.06
CA GLN A 18 -21.37 17.55 10.48
C GLN A 18 -20.60 16.73 9.43
N VAL A 19 -19.51 17.29 8.90
CA VAL A 19 -18.62 16.62 7.95
C VAL A 19 -17.41 16.04 8.68
N ARG A 20 -17.14 14.75 8.48
CA ARG A 20 -15.98 14.04 9.02
C ARG A 20 -14.95 13.86 7.91
N VAL A 21 -13.77 14.43 8.12
CA VAL A 21 -12.62 14.29 7.22
C VAL A 21 -11.57 13.40 7.88
N SER A 22 -11.19 12.31 7.21
CA SER A 22 -10.13 11.42 7.69
C SER A 22 -9.01 11.25 6.67
N LEU A 23 -7.82 10.95 7.18
CA LEU A 23 -6.63 10.70 6.38
C LEU A 23 -5.98 9.38 6.76
N ALA A 24 -5.56 8.60 5.76
CA ALA A 24 -4.70 7.44 5.91
C ALA A 24 -3.54 7.55 4.93
N CYS A 25 -2.35 7.26 5.44
CA CYS A 25 -1.12 7.33 4.66
C CYS A 25 -0.96 6.18 3.66
N CYS A 26 -1.68 5.07 3.85
CA CYS A 26 -1.69 3.93 2.95
C CYS A 26 -3.03 3.18 3.00
N LEU A 27 -3.21 2.21 2.10
CA LEU A 27 -4.40 1.38 1.96
C LEU A 27 -4.74 0.47 3.17
N ASN A 28 -3.88 0.40 4.18
CA ASN A 28 -4.26 -0.23 5.45
C ASN A 28 -5.35 0.58 6.18
N MET A 29 -5.60 1.81 5.75
CA MET A 29 -6.74 2.64 6.17
C MET A 29 -6.88 2.76 7.70
N CYS A 30 -5.75 2.81 8.42
CA CYS A 30 -5.76 2.94 9.89
C CYS A 30 -6.56 4.18 10.31
N GLY A 31 -7.67 3.97 11.03
CA GLY A 31 -8.60 5.02 11.43
C GLY A 31 -9.95 4.91 10.71
N ALA A 32 -10.54 6.05 10.34
CA ALA A 32 -11.92 6.13 9.85
C ALA A 32 -12.04 6.46 8.35
N VAL A 33 -10.95 6.34 7.57
CA VAL A 33 -10.93 6.69 6.13
C VAL A 33 -11.98 5.95 5.31
N HIS A 34 -12.25 4.70 5.63
CA HIS A 34 -13.23 3.87 4.92
C HIS A 34 -14.69 4.23 5.23
N CYS A 35 -14.96 5.08 6.23
CA CYS A 35 -16.31 5.43 6.68
C CYS A 35 -16.48 6.94 6.97
N SER A 36 -15.63 7.78 6.39
CA SER A 36 -15.70 9.24 6.51
C SER A 36 -16.44 9.86 5.34
N ASP A 37 -17.07 11.02 5.57
CA ASP A 37 -17.73 11.80 4.51
C ASP A 37 -16.72 12.23 3.44
N ILE A 38 -15.50 12.61 3.87
CA ILE A 38 -14.37 12.89 3.00
C ILE A 38 -13.16 12.07 3.47
N ALA A 39 -12.57 11.33 2.53
CA ALA A 39 -11.46 10.43 2.78
C ALA A 39 -10.24 10.84 1.94
N ILE A 40 -9.11 11.03 2.60
CA ILE A 40 -7.82 11.27 1.94
C ILE A 40 -6.97 10.01 2.11
N LEU A 41 -6.58 9.40 1.00
CA LEU A 41 -5.83 8.14 0.99
C LEU A 41 -4.53 8.28 0.21
N GLY A 42 -3.41 7.93 0.84
CA GLY A 42 -2.14 7.74 0.15
C GLY A 42 -2.18 6.47 -0.71
N TYR A 43 -1.84 6.61 -1.99
CA TYR A 43 -1.93 5.53 -2.99
C TYR A 43 -0.61 5.37 -3.76
N HIS A 44 -0.12 4.14 -3.83
CA HIS A 44 1.07 3.79 -4.62
C HIS A 44 0.69 3.58 -6.10
N ARG A 45 1.62 3.89 -7.02
CA ARG A 45 1.42 3.78 -8.48
C ARG A 45 2.60 3.12 -9.20
N LYS A 46 3.42 2.38 -8.45
CA LYS A 46 4.47 1.52 -9.01
C LYS A 46 4.48 0.17 -8.27
N PRO A 47 4.75 -0.94 -8.99
CA PRO A 47 5.00 -2.23 -8.35
C PRO A 47 6.19 -2.18 -7.40
N PRO A 48 6.27 -3.10 -6.42
CA PRO A 48 7.40 -3.17 -5.49
C PRO A 48 8.69 -3.53 -6.23
N MET A 49 9.80 -2.91 -5.82
CA MET A 49 11.13 -3.33 -6.25
C MET A 49 11.51 -4.62 -5.51
N LEU A 50 12.11 -5.57 -6.23
CA LEU A 50 12.49 -6.87 -5.70
C LEU A 50 13.99 -6.90 -5.40
N ASP A 51 14.32 -7.06 -4.12
CA ASP A 51 15.69 -7.30 -3.69
C ASP A 51 15.94 -8.82 -3.58
N HIS A 52 16.42 -9.41 -4.67
CA HIS A 52 16.61 -10.86 -4.76
C HIS A 52 17.70 -11.39 -3.81
N GLU A 53 18.66 -10.56 -3.37
CA GLU A 53 19.77 -11.01 -2.53
C GLU A 53 19.34 -11.28 -1.07
N TYR A 54 18.35 -10.53 -0.58
CA TYR A 54 17.90 -10.58 0.80
C TYR A 54 16.52 -11.22 0.98
N LEU A 55 15.76 -11.43 -0.09
CA LEU A 55 14.38 -11.93 -0.02
C LEU A 55 14.26 -13.28 0.70
N ASP A 56 15.12 -14.25 0.36
CA ASP A 56 15.11 -15.59 0.97
C ASP A 56 15.61 -15.58 2.43
N LYS A 57 16.40 -14.56 2.80
CA LYS A 57 16.99 -14.43 4.14
C LYS A 57 16.03 -13.76 5.12
N MET A 58 15.15 -12.89 4.63
CA MET A 58 14.33 -11.99 5.47
C MET A 58 12.83 -12.29 5.39
N CYS A 59 12.36 -12.99 4.36
CA CYS A 59 10.95 -13.20 4.12
C CYS A 59 10.59 -14.69 4.03
N GLU A 60 9.48 -15.07 4.66
CA GLU A 60 8.84 -16.34 4.39
C GLU A 60 8.08 -16.25 3.06
N ILE A 61 8.64 -16.81 1.99
CA ILE A 61 8.08 -16.74 0.62
C ILE A 61 6.58 -17.11 0.55
N PRO A 62 6.09 -18.17 1.24
CA PRO A 62 4.66 -18.49 1.22
C PRO A 62 3.78 -17.36 1.79
N LEU A 63 4.24 -16.67 2.85
CA LEU A 63 3.50 -15.54 3.42
C LEU A 63 3.46 -14.35 2.45
N ALA A 64 4.59 -14.06 1.79
CA ALA A 64 4.66 -13.01 0.79
C ALA A 64 3.68 -13.28 -0.38
N ILE A 65 3.62 -14.51 -0.87
CA ILE A 65 2.67 -14.91 -1.93
C ILE A 65 1.22 -14.78 -1.44
N ALA A 66 0.91 -15.32 -0.25
CA ALA A 66 -0.45 -15.31 0.30
C ALA A 66 -0.98 -13.90 0.63
N SER A 67 -0.07 -12.95 0.88
CA SER A 67 -0.43 -11.55 1.15
C SER A 67 -1.03 -10.82 -0.06
N CYS A 68 -0.82 -11.30 -1.28
CA CYS A 68 -1.23 -10.61 -2.51
C CYS A 68 -2.72 -10.87 -2.85
N PRO A 69 -3.61 -9.86 -2.77
CA PRO A 69 -5.04 -10.07 -3.03
C PRO A 69 -5.36 -10.40 -4.50
N THR A 70 -4.53 -9.94 -5.44
CA THR A 70 -4.71 -10.14 -6.88
C THR A 70 -3.91 -11.33 -7.43
N ALA A 71 -3.22 -12.07 -6.57
CA ALA A 71 -2.33 -13.18 -6.95
C ALA A 71 -1.30 -12.78 -8.04
N ALA A 72 -0.71 -11.58 -7.90
CA ALA A 72 0.35 -11.07 -8.78
C ALA A 72 1.73 -11.68 -8.45
N ILE A 73 1.95 -12.12 -7.21
CA ILE A 73 3.23 -12.65 -6.73
C ILE A 73 3.28 -14.17 -6.96
N LYS A 74 4.37 -14.64 -7.57
CA LYS A 74 4.62 -16.08 -7.83
C LYS A 74 6.00 -16.48 -7.32
N PRO A 75 6.19 -17.76 -6.91
CA PRO A 75 7.52 -18.26 -6.57
C PRO A 75 8.40 -18.31 -7.82
N ALA A 76 9.66 -17.92 -7.69
CA ALA A 76 10.66 -17.95 -8.75
C ALA A 76 12.04 -18.34 -8.18
N LYS A 77 12.95 -18.73 -9.06
CA LYS A 77 14.37 -18.90 -8.71
C LYS A 77 15.18 -17.93 -9.56
N VAL A 78 16.06 -17.17 -8.92
CA VAL A 78 16.87 -16.15 -9.58
C VAL A 78 18.34 -16.50 -9.36
N GLU A 79 19.15 -16.37 -10.40
CA GLU A 79 20.60 -16.45 -10.32
C GLU A 79 21.15 -15.05 -10.04
N LEU A 80 21.84 -14.89 -8.90
CA LEU A 80 22.54 -13.65 -8.57
C LEU A 80 23.82 -13.50 -9.41
N ALA A 81 24.37 -12.28 -9.48
CA ALA A 81 25.62 -12.00 -10.21
C ALA A 81 26.79 -12.88 -9.76
N ASP A 82 26.74 -13.37 -8.53
CA ASP A 82 27.75 -14.20 -7.88
C ASP A 82 27.61 -15.69 -8.25
N GLY A 83 26.66 -16.04 -9.13
CA GLY A 83 26.36 -17.41 -9.56
C GLY A 83 25.50 -18.21 -8.59
N THR A 84 25.08 -17.62 -7.46
CA THR A 84 24.26 -18.31 -6.45
C THR A 84 22.79 -18.30 -6.87
N LYS A 85 22.16 -19.49 -6.86
CA LYS A 85 20.71 -19.66 -7.05
C LYS A 85 19.98 -19.42 -5.74
N VAL A 86 19.14 -18.39 -5.72
CA VAL A 86 18.29 -18.05 -4.56
C VAL A 86 16.83 -18.28 -4.87
N ASN A 87 16.06 -18.70 -3.86
CA ASN A 87 14.61 -18.69 -3.98
C ASN A 87 14.12 -17.25 -3.85
N SER A 88 13.26 -16.83 -4.76
CA SER A 88 12.75 -15.48 -4.77
C SER A 88 11.31 -15.46 -5.28
N VAL A 89 10.80 -14.28 -5.57
CA VAL A 89 9.47 -14.09 -6.15
C VAL A 89 9.56 -13.34 -7.46
N ALA A 90 8.58 -13.57 -8.33
CA ALA A 90 8.33 -12.77 -9.53
C ALA A 90 6.98 -12.07 -9.39
N VAL A 91 6.90 -10.80 -9.79
CA VAL A 91 5.68 -9.99 -9.75
C VAL A 91 5.14 -9.83 -11.17
N ASN A 92 3.86 -10.18 -11.36
CA ASN A 92 3.14 -9.91 -12.60
C ASN A 92 2.59 -8.48 -12.56
N GLU A 93 3.29 -7.54 -13.20
CA GLU A 93 2.93 -6.11 -13.21
C GLU A 93 1.49 -5.85 -13.67
N PRO A 94 0.97 -6.43 -14.78
CA PRO A 94 -0.44 -6.30 -15.17
C PRO A 94 -1.47 -6.70 -14.10
N ARG A 95 -1.10 -7.53 -13.12
CA ARG A 95 -1.97 -7.93 -12.01
C ARG A 95 -1.69 -7.15 -10.73
N CYS A 96 -0.58 -6.43 -10.64
CA CYS A 96 -0.30 -5.58 -9.49
C CYS A 96 -1.17 -4.32 -9.60
N MET A 97 -1.79 -3.93 -8.48
CA MET A 97 -2.69 -2.77 -8.43
C MET A 97 -1.98 -1.47 -8.04
N PHE A 98 -0.68 -1.54 -7.76
CA PHE A 98 0.17 -0.40 -7.50
C PHE A 98 1.23 -0.36 -8.58
#